data_AF-A0A1D6G9L6-F1
#
_entry.id   AF-A0A1D6G9L6-F1
#
_cell.length_a   1.000
_cell.length_b   1.000
_cell.length_c   1.000
_cell.angle_alpha   90.00
_cell.angle_beta   90.00
_cell.angle_gamma   90.00
#
_symmetry.space_group_name_H-M   'P 1'
#
loop_
_entity.id
_entity.type
_entity.pdbx_description
1 polymer ?
#
loop_
_entity_poly.entity_id
_entity_poly.type
_entity_poly.pdbx_seq_one_letter_code
_entity_poly.pdbx_strand_id
1 'polypeptide(L)'
;MRRLKKKTLHASTRLTHSLKKRGKRKVDCRVPRIVIEDVRDAEEEQAVNSFREVLFARDLLPVKHDNYHTMLRFLKARKFDFEKAAQMWANMLQWRKEFGTDTIFEGWKNFSKIARDLMRCMQKIDGDYYP
;
A
#
# COMPACT_ATOMS: atom_id res chain seq x y z
N MET A 1 38.16 -21.13 -46.97
CA MET A 1 37.95 -20.78 -45.55
C MET A 1 37.13 -19.50 -45.45
N ARG A 2 36.02 -19.51 -44.70
CA ARG A 2 35.21 -18.32 -44.39
C ARG A 2 35.99 -17.40 -43.42
N ARG A 3 35.88 -16.07 -43.60
CA ARG A 3 36.00 -15.11 -42.50
C ARG A 3 35.10 -13.90 -42.76
N LEU A 4 33.97 -13.84 -42.06
CA LEU A 4 33.21 -12.61 -41.89
C LEU A 4 34.02 -11.65 -41.00
N LYS A 5 34.19 -10.41 -41.44
CA LYS A 5 34.50 -9.30 -40.53
C LYS A 5 33.38 -8.27 -40.62
N LYS A 6 32.60 -8.20 -39.54
CA LYS A 6 31.55 -7.21 -39.27
C LYS A 6 32.16 -5.81 -39.26
N LYS A 7 31.53 -4.86 -39.97
CA LYS A 7 31.60 -3.43 -39.68
C LYS A 7 30.24 -2.80 -40.00
N THR A 8 29.40 -2.65 -38.98
CA THR A 8 28.24 -1.75 -39.02
C THR A 8 28.73 -0.38 -38.61
N LEU A 9 29.13 0.43 -39.59
CA LEU A 9 29.27 1.87 -39.43
C LEU A 9 27.92 2.48 -39.81
N HIS A 10 27.48 3.48 -39.02
CA HIS A 10 26.28 4.30 -39.20
C HIS A 10 25.03 3.94 -38.36
N ALA A 11 25.16 3.99 -37.03
CA ALA A 11 24.02 4.36 -36.19
C ALA A 11 23.86 5.89 -36.26
N SER A 12 22.74 6.36 -36.80
CA SER A 12 22.52 7.79 -37.06
C SER A 12 22.48 8.60 -35.77
N THR A 13 23.35 9.60 -35.67
CA THR A 13 23.28 10.70 -34.72
C THR A 13 22.08 11.62 -35.06
N ARG A 14 20.85 11.21 -34.72
CA ARG A 14 19.64 12.03 -34.94
C ARG A 14 18.65 11.92 -33.80
N LEU A 15 19.09 12.30 -32.59
CA LEU A 15 18.18 12.77 -31.55
C LEU A 15 18.33 14.28 -31.39
N THR A 16 18.24 15.01 -32.50
CA THR A 16 18.04 16.45 -32.46
C THR A 16 16.54 16.73 -32.54
N HIS A 17 16.03 17.34 -31.47
CA HIS A 17 14.86 18.20 -31.46
C HIS A 17 13.47 17.54 -31.51
N SER A 18 12.93 17.19 -30.32
CA SER A 18 11.64 17.74 -29.86
C SER A 18 11.29 17.24 -28.46
N LEU A 19 12.06 17.68 -27.45
CA LEU A 19 11.46 17.86 -26.13
C LEU A 19 10.53 19.07 -26.23
N LYS A 20 9.37 18.90 -26.87
CA LYS A 20 8.25 19.79 -26.61
C LYS A 20 8.03 19.65 -25.10
N LYS A 21 8.38 20.69 -24.34
CA LYS A 21 7.89 20.92 -22.99
C LYS A 21 6.38 20.80 -23.08
N ARG A 22 5.86 19.57 -22.91
CA ARG A 22 4.45 19.31 -22.75
C ARG A 22 4.19 19.96 -21.41
N GLY A 23 3.72 21.21 -21.46
CA GLY A 23 3.41 22.00 -20.28
C GLY A 23 2.67 21.11 -19.31
N LYS A 24 3.04 21.22 -18.02
CA LYS A 24 2.44 20.50 -16.90
C LYS A 24 0.93 20.44 -17.12
N ARG A 25 0.43 19.32 -17.66
CA ARG A 25 -0.99 19.03 -17.61
C ARG A 25 -1.22 18.80 -16.12
N LYS A 26 -1.76 19.80 -15.43
CA LYS A 26 -2.46 19.54 -14.18
C LYS A 26 -3.57 18.57 -14.58
N VAL A 27 -3.35 17.30 -14.30
CA VAL A 27 -4.44 16.32 -14.26
C VAL A 27 -5.35 16.85 -13.17
N ASP A 28 -6.46 17.46 -13.57
CA ASP A 28 -7.52 17.81 -12.64
C ASP A 28 -8.27 16.52 -12.37
N CYS A 29 -7.76 15.76 -11.39
CA CYS A 29 -8.37 14.55 -10.89
C CYS A 29 -9.55 14.93 -9.99
N ARG A 30 -10.62 15.49 -10.57
CA ARG A 30 -11.91 15.60 -9.89
C ARG A 30 -12.65 14.27 -10.05
N VAL A 31 -12.73 13.52 -8.97
CA VAL A 31 -13.46 12.25 -8.87
C VAL A 31 -14.75 12.48 -8.06
N PRO A 32 -15.90 11.87 -8.41
CA PRO A 32 -17.15 12.04 -7.66
C PRO A 32 -17.07 11.47 -6.23
N ARG A 33 -17.65 12.17 -5.25
CA ARG A 33 -17.77 11.71 -3.85
C ARG A 33 -18.82 10.60 -3.75
N ILE A 34 -18.39 9.34 -3.68
CA ILE A 34 -19.25 8.18 -3.42
C ILE A 34 -19.30 7.93 -1.92
N VAL A 35 -20.51 7.89 -1.35
CA VAL A 35 -20.71 7.42 0.04
C VAL A 35 -20.81 5.90 -0.02
N ILE A 36 -19.82 5.20 0.53
CA ILE A 36 -19.87 3.74 0.66
C ILE A 36 -20.57 3.43 1.98
N GLU A 37 -21.72 2.76 1.92
CA GLU A 37 -22.35 2.17 3.11
C GLU A 37 -21.57 0.92 3.54
N ASP A 38 -21.19 0.86 4.81
CA ASP A 38 -20.49 -0.29 5.39
C ASP A 38 -21.51 -1.35 5.83
N VAL A 39 -21.89 -2.23 4.90
CA VAL A 39 -22.79 -3.36 5.17
C VAL A 39 -21.98 -4.51 5.78
N ARG A 40 -22.34 -4.93 6.99
CA ARG A 40 -21.70 -6.04 7.69
C ARG A 40 -22.52 -7.31 7.60
N ASP A 41 -21.85 -8.41 7.29
CA ASP A 41 -22.43 -9.74 7.38
C ASP A 41 -22.39 -10.24 8.83
N ALA A 42 -23.48 -10.84 9.30
CA ALA A 42 -23.60 -11.28 10.68
C ALA A 42 -22.62 -12.40 11.04
N GLU A 43 -22.30 -13.30 10.10
CA GLU A 43 -21.35 -14.38 10.31
C GLU A 43 -19.92 -13.83 10.40
N GLU A 44 -19.58 -12.85 9.55
CA GLU A 44 -18.28 -12.18 9.60
C GLU A 44 -18.09 -11.41 10.90
N GLU A 45 -19.12 -10.73 11.40
CA GLU A 45 -19.09 -10.01 12.67
C GLU A 45 -18.88 -10.94 13.86
N GLN A 46 -19.58 -12.09 13.88
CA GLN A 46 -19.37 -13.11 14.90
C GLN A 46 -17.95 -13.69 14.86
N ALA A 47 -17.43 -13.99 13.66
CA ALA A 47 -16.08 -14.52 13.49
C ALA A 47 -15.01 -13.52 13.95
N VAL A 48 -15.20 -12.22 13.65
CA VAL A 48 -14.28 -11.16 14.09
C VAL A 48 -14.30 -11.01 15.61
N ASN A 49 -15.48 -11.05 16.25
CA ASN A 49 -15.57 -10.98 17.71
C ASN A 49 -14.89 -12.18 18.38
N SER A 50 -15.09 -13.38 17.85
CA SER A 50 -14.41 -14.60 18.34
C SER A 50 -12.89 -14.48 18.18
N PHE A 51 -12.43 -13.98 17.03
CA PHE A 51 -11.01 -13.76 16.79
C PHE A 51 -10.41 -12.69 17.70
N ARG A 52 -11.16 -11.63 18.01
CA ARG A 52 -10.76 -10.59 18.98
C ARG A 52 -10.49 -11.19 20.35
N GLU A 53 -11.35 -12.09 20.83
CA GLU A 53 -11.14 -12.80 22.10
C GLU A 53 -9.87 -13.66 22.08
N VAL A 54 -9.62 -14.38 20.97
CA VAL A 54 -8.38 -15.17 20.79
C VAL A 54 -7.13 -14.29 20.86
N LEU A 55 -7.15 -13.13 20.18
CA LEU A 55 -6.03 -12.20 20.21
C LEU A 55 -5.85 -11.57 21.60
N PHE A 56 -6.94 -11.23 22.28
CA PHE A 56 -6.92 -10.68 23.63
C PHE A 56 -6.32 -11.67 24.62
N ALA A 57 -6.74 -12.93 24.59
CA ALA A 57 -6.23 -13.99 25.45
C ALA A 57 -4.72 -14.28 25.25
N ARG A 58 -4.15 -13.88 24.10
CA ARG A 58 -2.73 -14.05 23.76
C ARG A 58 -1.90 -12.78 23.95
N ASP A 59 -2.50 -11.70 24.48
CA ASP A 59 -1.89 -10.37 24.56
C ASP A 59 -1.42 -9.83 23.19
N LEU A 60 -2.05 -10.28 22.12
CA LEU A 60 -1.75 -9.89 20.73
C LEU A 60 -2.69 -8.80 20.21
N LEU A 61 -3.48 -8.16 21.07
CA LEU A 61 -4.43 -7.12 20.67
C LEU A 61 -4.02 -5.72 21.14
N PRO A 62 -3.13 -5.02 20.43
CA PRO A 62 -2.90 -3.61 20.66
C PRO A 62 -4.16 -2.79 20.34
N VAL A 63 -4.50 -1.85 21.21
CA VAL A 63 -5.66 -0.94 21.04
C VAL A 63 -5.65 -0.22 19.68
N LYS A 64 -4.46 0.16 19.20
CA LYS A 64 -4.28 0.82 17.88
C LYS A 64 -4.72 -0.04 16.69
N HIS A 65 -4.72 -1.36 16.84
CA HIS A 65 -5.04 -2.31 15.79
C HIS A 65 -6.38 -3.01 16.00
N ASP A 66 -7.15 -2.57 17.00
CA ASP A 66 -8.46 -3.13 17.32
C ASP A 66 -9.56 -2.61 16.37
N ASN A 67 -9.48 -2.99 15.09
CA ASN A 67 -10.39 -2.57 14.02
C ASN A 67 -11.01 -3.79 13.31
N TYR A 68 -12.34 -3.80 13.19
CA TYR A 68 -13.15 -4.81 12.50
C TYR A 68 -12.56 -5.23 11.15
N HIS A 69 -12.39 -4.26 10.23
CA HIS A 69 -11.94 -4.54 8.87
C HIS A 69 -10.50 -5.03 8.80
N THR A 70 -9.67 -4.63 9.77
CA THR A 70 -8.29 -5.10 9.86
C THR A 70 -8.28 -6.58 10.24
N MET A 71 -9.00 -6.96 11.29
CA MET A 71 -9.13 -8.36 11.72
C MET A 71 -9.74 -9.24 10.62
N LEU A 72 -10.83 -8.77 10.00
CA LEU A 72 -11.50 -9.47 8.92
C LEU A 72 -10.57 -9.77 7.74
N ARG A 73 -9.65 -8.84 7.40
CA ARG A 73 -8.66 -9.06 6.33
C ARG A 73 -7.74 -10.24 6.63
N PHE A 74 -7.29 -10.42 7.87
CA PHE A 74 -6.47 -11.56 8.27
C PHE A 74 -7.28 -12.87 8.25
N LEU A 75 -8.53 -12.82 8.72
CA LEU A 75 -9.43 -13.97 8.67
C LEU A 75 -9.67 -14.42 7.23
N LYS A 76 -10.03 -13.51 6.32
CA LYS A 76 -10.22 -13.81 4.90
C LYS A 76 -8.96 -14.39 4.25
N ALA A 77 -7.79 -13.82 4.54
CA ALA A 77 -6.50 -14.30 4.02
C ALA A 77 -6.12 -15.72 4.49
N ARG A 78 -6.72 -16.20 5.58
CA ARG A 78 -6.51 -17.54 6.15
C ARG A 78 -7.75 -18.41 6.11
N LYS A 79 -8.77 -18.05 5.32
CA LYS A 79 -10.02 -18.80 5.19
C LYS A 79 -10.69 -19.07 6.55
N PHE A 80 -10.67 -18.08 7.43
CA PHE A 80 -11.22 -18.14 8.79
C PHE A 80 -10.57 -19.17 9.73
N ASP A 81 -9.35 -19.63 9.42
CA ASP A 81 -8.53 -20.41 10.36
C ASP A 81 -7.92 -19.49 11.43
N PHE A 82 -8.48 -19.52 12.65
CA PHE A 82 -8.10 -18.61 13.74
C PHE A 82 -6.65 -18.78 14.19
N GLU A 83 -6.12 -19.99 14.22
CA GLU A 83 -4.73 -20.23 14.63
C GLU A 83 -3.74 -19.63 13.63
N LYS A 84 -3.96 -19.92 12.34
CA LYS A 84 -3.11 -19.35 11.29
C LYS A 84 -3.26 -17.83 11.17
N ALA A 85 -4.47 -17.31 11.39
CA ALA A 85 -4.72 -15.87 11.40
C ALA A 85 -4.02 -15.19 12.58
N ALA A 86 -4.07 -15.78 13.78
CA ALA A 86 -3.38 -15.25 14.96
C ALA A 86 -1.86 -15.28 14.78
N GLN A 87 -1.30 -16.35 14.19
CA GLN A 87 0.12 -16.40 13.85
C GLN A 87 0.51 -15.31 12.83
N MET A 88 -0.30 -15.12 11.79
CA MET A 88 -0.05 -14.08 10.79
C MET A 88 -0.14 -12.67 11.40
N TRP A 89 -1.06 -12.46 12.34
CA TRP A 89 -1.20 -11.22 13.10
C TRP A 89 0.03 -10.95 13.97
N ALA A 90 0.49 -11.94 14.74
CA ALA A 90 1.70 -11.84 15.54
C ALA A 90 2.93 -11.48 14.71
N ASN A 91 3.11 -12.14 13.56
CA ASN A 91 4.19 -11.84 12.62
C ASN A 91 4.12 -10.40 12.10
N MET A 92 2.92 -9.89 11.83
CA MET A 92 2.72 -8.50 11.40
C MET A 92 3.11 -7.52 12.51
N LEU A 93 2.71 -7.75 13.76
CA LEU A 93 3.10 -6.91 14.89
C LEU A 93 4.62 -6.90 15.10
N GLN A 94 5.25 -8.07 15.01
CA GLN A 94 6.70 -8.21 15.11
C GLN A 94 7.40 -7.41 14.00
N TRP A 95 6.97 -7.57 12.74
CA TRP A 95 7.54 -6.84 11.61
C TRP A 95 7.39 -5.31 11.79
N ARG A 96 6.24 -4.83 12.27
CA ARG A 96 6.03 -3.40 12.54
C ARG A 96 7.03 -2.87 13.57
N LYS A 97 7.29 -3.65 14.63
CA LYS A 97 8.26 -3.31 15.67
C LYS A 97 9.68 -3.29 15.13
N GLU A 98 10.08 -4.31 14.37
CA GLU A 98 11.43 -4.45 13.81
C GLU A 98 11.77 -3.32 12.83
N PHE A 99 10.82 -2.94 11.97
CA PHE A 99 11.03 -1.91 10.95
C PHE A 99 10.61 -0.51 11.39
N GLY A 100 10.21 -0.32 12.66
CA GLY A 100 9.79 0.98 13.18
C GLY A 100 8.60 1.57 12.42
N THR A 101 7.68 0.73 11.97
CA THR A 101 6.58 1.15 11.07
C THR A 101 5.70 2.22 11.71
N ASP A 102 5.56 2.18 13.03
CA ASP A 102 4.74 3.13 13.78
C ASP A 102 5.33 4.54 13.87
N THR A 103 6.65 4.70 13.71
CA THR A 103 7.34 6.00 13.75
C THR A 103 7.74 6.49 12.36
N ILE A 104 7.44 5.74 11.30
CA ILE A 104 7.76 6.11 9.90
C ILE A 104 7.36 7.56 9.61
N PHE A 105 6.19 7.98 10.08
CA PHE A 105 5.61 9.31 9.86
C PHE A 105 6.43 10.46 10.48
N GLU A 106 7.16 10.20 11.55
CA GLU A 106 7.97 11.21 12.24
C GLU A 106 9.22 11.58 11.42
N GLY A 107 9.78 10.62 10.68
CA GLY A 107 10.92 10.82 9.78
C GLY A 107 10.59 11.58 8.48
N TRP A 108 9.32 11.86 8.22
CA TRP A 108 8.85 12.40 6.93
C TRP A 108 9.32 13.81 6.62
N LYS A 109 9.59 14.60 7.65
CA LYS A 109 10.11 15.97 7.49
C LYS A 109 11.47 15.99 6.77
N ASN A 110 12.22 14.88 6.84
CA ASN A 110 13.55 14.74 6.26
C ASN A 110 13.55 14.19 4.83
N PHE A 111 12.38 13.87 4.27
CA PHE A 111 12.32 13.36 2.89
C PHE A 111 12.67 14.43 1.84
N SER A 112 13.29 13.97 0.76
CA SER A 112 13.60 14.80 -0.40
C SER A 112 12.33 15.47 -0.95
N LYS A 113 12.49 16.62 -1.60
CA LYS A 113 11.37 17.35 -2.20
C LYS A 113 10.57 16.46 -3.16
N ILE A 114 11.24 15.60 -3.92
CA ILE A 114 10.62 14.67 -4.86
C ILE A 114 9.75 13.64 -4.13
N ALA A 115 10.25 13.04 -3.05
CA ALA A 115 9.49 12.07 -2.26
C ALA A 115 8.27 12.72 -1.58
N ARG A 116 8.42 13.95 -1.08
CA ARG A 116 7.30 14.73 -0.51
C ARG A 116 6.24 15.08 -1.56
N ASP A 117 6.65 15.51 -2.74
CA ASP A 117 5.74 15.85 -3.84
C ASP A 117 4.98 14.61 -4.33
N LEU A 118 5.65 13.44 -4.43
CA LEU A 118 5.01 12.17 -4.79
C LEU A 118 3.99 11.73 -3.73
N MET A 119 4.39 11.73 -2.45
CA MET A 119 3.49 11.42 -1.33
C MET A 119 2.28 12.35 -1.28
N ARG A 120 2.46 13.64 -1.58
CA ARG A 120 1.35 14.61 -1.65
C ARG A 120 0.42 14.34 -2.84
N CYS A 121 0.94 13.84 -3.95
CA CYS A 121 0.10 13.38 -5.06
C CYS A 121 -0.68 12.11 -4.68
N MET A 122 -0.07 11.17 -3.95
CA MET A 122 -0.76 9.99 -3.41
C MET A 122 -1.84 10.38 -2.39
N GLN A 123 -1.54 11.25 -1.42
CA GLN A 123 -2.53 11.74 -0.44
C GLN A 123 -3.70 12.52 -1.06
N LYS A 124 -3.49 13.14 -2.23
CA LYS A 124 -4.59 13.78 -2.97
C LYS A 124 -5.49 12.77 -3.67
N ILE A 125 -4.98 11.59 -4.00
CA ILE A 125 -5.82 10.45 -4.41
C ILE A 125 -6.66 10.02 -3.19
N ASP A 126 -6.07 9.99 -2.00
CA ASP A 126 -6.70 9.56 -0.74
C ASP A 126 -7.80 10.50 -0.20
N GLY A 127 -7.89 11.74 -0.69
CA GLY A 127 -8.94 12.70 -0.31
C GLY A 127 -10.25 12.54 -1.09
N ASP A 128 -10.21 11.94 -2.28
CA ASP A 128 -11.31 11.93 -3.25
C ASP A 128 -11.89 10.54 -3.58
N TYR A 129 -11.30 9.40 -3.16
CA TYR A 129 -11.96 8.10 -2.91
C TYR A 129 -10.90 6.98 -2.66
N TYR A 130 -11.10 6.23 -1.56
CA TYR A 130 -10.46 5.00 -1.04
C TYR A 130 -8.93 4.76 -1.26
N PRO A 131 -8.09 4.76 -0.19
CA PRO A 131 -6.72 4.22 -0.21
C PRO A 131 -6.67 2.68 -0.22
#